data_AF-A0A7X4HEI6-F1
#
_entry.id   AF-A0A7X4HEI6-F1
#
_cell.length_a   1.000
_cell.length_b   1.000
_cell.length_c   1.000
_cell.angle_alpha   90.00
_cell.angle_beta   90.00
_cell.angle_gamma   90.00
#
_symmetry.space_group_name_H-M   'P 1'
#
loop_
_entity.id
_entity.type
_entity.pdbx_description
1 polymer ?
#
loop_
_entity_poly.entity_id
_entity_poly.type
_entity_poly.pdbx_seq_one_letter_code
_entity_poly.pdbx_strand_id
1 'polypeptide(L)'
;MIRKIKVCTAGEHDTLHLDVLAPCNISRNVYTDKGYVNGKREARLKAEGWGMHIQRKGSKEKPLSEAQERRNRRLAKPRARVEHVFAGLAQLGGKV
;
A
#
# COMPACT_ATOMS: atom_id res chain seq x y z
N MET A 1 -2.39 4.71 14.63
CA MET A 1 -3.83 4.97 14.74
C MET A 1 -4.48 4.71 13.39
N ILE A 2 -5.54 3.90 13.35
CA ILE A 2 -6.37 3.70 12.16
C ILE A 2 -7.52 4.72 12.24
N ARG A 3 -7.78 5.48 11.16
CA ARG A 3 -8.80 6.55 11.15
C ARG A 3 -10.04 6.24 10.34
N LYS A 4 -9.90 5.42 9.29
CA LYS A 4 -10.97 5.00 8.40
C LYS A 4 -10.73 3.56 8.01
N ILE A 5 -11.81 2.78 7.95
CA ILE A 5 -11.82 1.39 7.51
C ILE A 5 -12.97 1.25 6.52
N LYS A 6 -12.72 0.55 5.41
CA LYS A 6 -13.75 0.11 4.47
C LYS A 6 -13.79 -1.41 4.53
N VAL A 7 -14.98 -1.96 4.74
CA VAL A 7 -15.24 -3.41 4.64
C VAL A 7 -16.10 -3.59 3.40
N CYS A 8 -15.71 -4.53 2.54
CA CYS A 8 -16.37 -4.84 1.28
C CYS A 8 -16.45 -6.36 1.11
N THR A 9 -17.19 -6.80 0.08
CA THR A 9 -17.21 -8.21 -0.28
C THR A 9 -15.87 -8.64 -0.88
N ALA A 10 -15.51 -9.92 -0.74
CA ALA A 10 -14.24 -10.45 -1.23
C ALA A 10 -14.09 -10.45 -2.76
N GLY A 11 -15.16 -10.16 -3.50
CA GLY A 11 -15.15 -10.10 -4.97
C GLY A 11 -14.85 -8.71 -5.55
N GLU A 12 -14.79 -7.67 -4.72
CA GLU A 12 -14.47 -6.32 -5.19
C GLU A 12 -12.96 -6.16 -5.44
N HIS A 13 -12.63 -5.45 -6.52
CA HIS A 13 -11.23 -5.24 -6.88
C HIS A 13 -10.58 -4.19 -5.97
N ASP A 14 -9.42 -4.52 -5.39
CA ASP A 14 -8.68 -3.66 -4.43
C ASP A 14 -8.46 -2.22 -4.93
N THR A 15 -8.34 -2.04 -6.25
CA THR A 15 -8.23 -0.70 -6.85
C THR A 15 -9.46 0.16 -6.64
N LEU A 16 -10.55 -0.29 -6.02
CA LEU A 16 -11.71 0.56 -5.73
C LEU A 16 -11.55 1.30 -4.40
N HIS A 17 -10.82 0.74 -3.44
CA HIS A 17 -10.89 1.12 -2.02
C HIS A 17 -9.83 2.13 -1.53
N LEU A 18 -9.50 3.16 -2.32
CA LEU A 18 -8.58 4.25 -1.90
C LEU A 18 -9.29 5.50 -1.36
N ASP A 19 -10.62 5.48 -1.29
CA ASP A 19 -11.46 6.52 -0.67
C ASP A 19 -11.28 6.62 0.85
N VAL A 20 -10.58 5.64 1.46
CA VAL A 20 -10.23 5.62 2.88
C VAL A 20 -9.11 6.60 3.26
N LEU A 21 -8.45 7.25 2.29
CA LEU A 21 -7.42 8.25 2.58
C LEU A 21 -8.02 9.46 3.31
N ALA A 22 -7.58 9.69 4.54
CA ALA A 22 -8.08 10.78 5.38
C ALA A 22 -7.18 12.02 5.27
N PRO A 23 -7.71 13.20 4.90
CA PRO A 23 -6.93 14.44 4.83
C PRO A 23 -6.30 14.88 6.16
N CYS A 24 -6.88 14.46 7.29
CA CYS A 24 -6.37 14.73 8.63
C CYS A 24 -5.19 13.82 9.04
N ASN A 25 -4.69 12.96 8.14
CA ASN A 25 -3.47 12.21 8.39
C ASN A 25 -2.26 13.15 8.43
N ILE A 26 -1.38 12.92 9.41
CA ILE A 26 -0.15 13.71 9.62
C ILE A 26 0.78 13.61 8.39
N SER A 27 0.73 12.48 7.69
CA SER A 27 1.52 12.23 6.49
C SER A 27 0.61 12.12 5.26
N ARG A 28 1.04 12.76 4.16
CA ARG A 28 0.46 12.59 2.82
C ARG A 28 1.13 11.48 2.01
N ASN A 29 1.87 10.59 2.65
CA ASN A 29 2.50 9.45 1.96
C ASN A 29 1.58 8.23 1.98
N VAL A 30 1.33 7.66 0.80
CA VAL A 30 0.56 6.43 0.60
C VAL A 30 1.52 5.27 0.37
N TYR A 31 1.60 4.37 1.33
CA TYR A 31 2.33 3.10 1.23
C TYR A 31 1.35 2.01 0.83
N THR A 32 1.48 1.49 -0.39
CA THR A 32 0.53 0.52 -0.93
C THR A 32 1.19 -0.44 -1.91
N ASP A 33 0.52 -1.57 -2.15
CA ASP A 33 0.91 -2.53 -3.17
C ASP A 33 0.45 -2.08 -4.55
N LYS A 34 1.11 -2.63 -5.57
CA LYS A 34 0.74 -2.36 -6.97
C LYS A 34 -0.73 -2.68 -7.26
N GLY A 35 -1.33 -3.65 -6.55
CA GLY A 35 -2.73 -4.05 -6.73
C GLY A 35 -3.75 -2.96 -6.40
N TYR A 36 -3.42 -1.96 -5.60
CA TYR A 36 -4.37 -0.91 -5.19
C TYR A 36 -4.41 0.29 -6.15
N VAL A 37 -3.43 0.43 -7.03
CA VAL A 37 -3.24 1.63 -7.87
C VAL A 37 -3.11 1.26 -9.35
N ASN A 38 -3.87 1.96 -10.18
CA ASN A 38 -3.67 1.99 -11.62
C ASN A 38 -3.10 3.36 -12.05
N GLY A 39 -2.60 3.46 -13.28
CA GLY A 39 -1.92 4.67 -13.76
C GLY A 39 -2.76 5.95 -13.67
N LYS A 40 -4.07 5.86 -14.00
CA LYS A 40 -5.00 7.01 -13.90
C LYS A 40 -5.15 7.47 -12.44
N ARG A 41 -5.31 6.53 -11.52
CA ARG A 41 -5.51 6.83 -10.09
C ARG A 41 -4.23 7.35 -9.45
N GLU A 42 -3.08 6.78 -9.78
CA GLU A 42 -1.79 7.28 -9.31
C GLU A 42 -1.56 8.73 -9.77
N ALA A 43 -1.88 9.05 -11.03
CA ALA A 43 -1.79 10.41 -11.55
C ALA A 43 -2.71 11.38 -10.80
N ARG A 44 -3.97 10.99 -10.56
CA ARG A 44 -4.93 11.78 -9.77
C ARG A 44 -4.42 12.05 -8.36
N LEU A 45 -3.98 11.01 -7.65
CA LEU A 45 -3.50 11.14 -6.27
C LEU A 45 -2.24 12.01 -6.20
N LYS A 46 -1.33 11.91 -7.17
CA LYS A 46 -0.19 12.83 -7.27
C LYS A 46 -0.63 14.28 -7.50
N ALA A 47 -1.62 14.52 -8.35
CA ALA A 47 -2.18 15.85 -8.59
C ALA A 47 -2.84 16.43 -7.32
N GLU A 48 -3.44 15.57 -6.49
CA GLU A 48 -3.99 15.93 -5.17
C GLU A 48 -2.91 16.14 -4.08
N GLY A 49 -1.62 15.95 -4.42
CA GLY A 49 -0.50 16.16 -3.51
C GLY A 49 -0.16 14.96 -2.62
N TRP A 50 -0.62 13.75 -2.96
CA TRP A 50 -0.23 12.53 -2.27
C TRP A 50 1.13 12.01 -2.77
N GLY A 51 2.01 11.69 -1.83
CA GLY A 51 3.27 11.03 -2.08
C GLY A 51 3.06 9.53 -2.28
N MET A 52 3.25 9.03 -3.50
CA MET A 52 3.02 7.61 -3.82
C MET A 52 4.27 6.76 -3.54
N HIS A 53 4.20 5.93 -2.50
CA HIS A 53 5.26 5.02 -2.06
C HIS A 53 4.94 3.58 -2.46
N ILE A 54 4.82 3.35 -3.77
CA ILE A 54 4.55 2.04 -4.34
C ILE A 54 5.89 1.35 -4.67
N GLN A 55 6.01 0.07 -4.29
CA GLN A 55 7.16 -0.75 -4.65
C GLN A 55 7.15 -1.09 -6.13
N ARG A 56 8.33 -1.07 -6.75
CA ARG A 56 8.49 -1.47 -8.16
C ARG A 56 8.57 -2.99 -8.24
N LYS A 57 7.92 -3.57 -9.24
CA LYS A 57 7.97 -5.01 -9.52
C LYS A 57 8.84 -5.23 -10.75
N GLY A 58 9.90 -6.03 -10.61
CA GLY A 58 10.67 -6.53 -11.76
C GLY A 58 9.85 -7.55 -12.56
N SER A 59 10.17 -7.70 -13.83
CA SER A 59 9.66 -8.77 -14.68
C SER A 59 10.80 -9.67 -15.15
N LYS A 60 10.48 -10.84 -15.72
CA LYS A 60 11.47 -11.80 -16.23
C LYS A 60 12.45 -11.16 -17.23
N GLU A 61 11.95 -10.23 -18.05
CA GLU A 61 12.74 -9.53 -19.07
C GLU A 61 13.39 -8.24 -18.55
N LYS A 62 12.87 -7.69 -17.44
CA LYS A 62 13.32 -6.41 -16.88
C LYS A 62 13.44 -6.55 -15.35
N PRO A 63 14.58 -7.10 -14.87
CA PRO A 63 14.84 -7.17 -13.44
C PRO A 63 14.91 -5.76 -12.83
N LEU A 64 14.75 -5.69 -11.51
CA LEU A 64 14.94 -4.44 -10.79
C LEU A 64 16.41 -4.02 -10.87
N SER A 65 16.65 -2.72 -11.06
CA SER A 65 18.00 -2.19 -10.86
C SER A 65 18.32 -2.07 -9.36
N GLU A 66 19.60 -2.09 -9.00
CA GLU A 66 20.03 -1.91 -7.60
C GLU A 66 19.43 -0.65 -6.96
N ALA A 67 19.29 0.44 -7.73
CA ALA A 67 18.66 1.67 -7.24
C ALA A 67 17.18 1.47 -6.89
N GLN A 68 16.45 0.68 -7.69
CA GLN A 68 15.06 0.33 -7.45
C GLN A 68 14.92 -0.62 -6.25
N GLU A 69 15.83 -1.57 -6.10
CA GLU A 69 15.87 -2.47 -4.93
C GLU A 69 16.13 -1.71 -3.64
N ARG A 70 17.13 -0.82 -3.63
CA ARG A 70 17.41 0.06 -2.47
C ARG A 70 16.18 0.90 -2.10
N ARG A 71 15.48 1.45 -3.10
CA ARG A 71 14.21 2.16 -2.87
C ARG A 71 13.16 1.23 -2.29
N ASN A 72 12.92 0.06 -2.88
CA ASN A 72 11.94 -0.91 -2.41
C ASN A 72 12.22 -1.34 -0.97
N ARG A 73 13.49 -1.56 -0.60
CA ARG A 73 13.90 -1.90 0.77
C ARG A 73 13.55 -0.79 1.77
N ARG A 74 13.75 0.49 1.40
CA ARG A 74 13.33 1.64 2.22
C ARG A 74 11.81 1.68 2.39
N LEU A 75 11.05 1.34 1.36
CA LEU A 75 9.57 1.28 1.41
C LEU A 75 9.04 0.06 2.18
N ALA A 76 9.74 -1.08 2.12
CA ALA A 76 9.38 -2.31 2.81
C ALA A 76 9.50 -2.19 4.33
N LYS A 77 10.51 -1.45 4.82
CA LYS A 77 10.78 -1.31 6.26
C LYS A 77 9.58 -0.79 7.08
N PRO A 78 8.92 0.33 6.73
CA PRO A 78 7.72 0.76 7.45
C PRO A 78 6.54 -0.20 7.28
N ARG A 79 6.39 -0.83 6.09
CA ARG A 79 5.32 -1.81 5.84
C ARG A 79 5.42 -3.03 6.75
N ALA A 80 6.61 -3.64 6.83
CA ALA A 80 6.84 -4.82 7.66
C ALA A 80 6.50 -4.55 9.13
N ARG A 81 6.73 -3.35 9.65
CA ARG A 81 6.34 -2.99 11.03
C ARG A 81 4.82 -3.04 11.24
N VAL A 82 4.05 -2.66 10.23
CA VAL A 82 2.59 -2.70 10.27
C VAL A 82 2.09 -4.13 10.05
N GLU A 83 2.58 -4.80 9.00
CA GLU A 83 2.19 -6.16 8.63
C GLU A 83 2.47 -7.18 9.75
N HIS A 84 3.59 -7.08 10.47
CA HIS A 84 3.87 -7.97 11.60
C HIS A 84 2.83 -7.86 12.73
N VAL A 85 2.32 -6.66 13.01
CA VAL A 85 1.27 -6.47 14.02
C VAL A 85 -0.01 -7.18 13.58
N PHE A 86 -0.41 -7.00 12.33
CA PHE A 86 -1.61 -7.66 11.80
C PHE A 86 -1.45 -9.17 11.66
N ALA A 87 -0.25 -9.65 11.29
CA ALA A 87 0.05 -11.08 11.25
C ALA A 87 -0.06 -11.71 12.66
N GLY A 88 0.47 -11.04 13.69
CA GLY A 88 0.31 -11.48 15.08
C GLY A 88 -1.16 -11.51 15.52
N LEU A 89 -1.96 -10.49 15.16
CA LEU A 89 -3.40 -10.47 15.44
C LEU A 89 -4.14 -11.62 14.74
N ALA A 90 -3.79 -11.94 13.49
CA ALA A 90 -4.36 -13.07 12.77
C ALA A 90 -4.00 -14.43 13.42
N GLN A 91 -2.80 -14.56 13.98
CA GLN A 91 -2.37 -15.77 14.70
C GLN A 91 -3.10 -15.95 16.04
N LEU A 92 -3.39 -14.85 16.74
CA LEU A 92 -4.15 -14.88 18.00
C LEU A 92 -5.64 -15.21 17.80
N GLY A 93 -6.20 -14.89 16.64
CA GLY A 93 -7.59 -15.20 16.26
C GLY A 93 -7.77 -16.56 15.57
N GLY A 94 -6.89 -17.54 15.84
CA GLY A 94 -6.92 -18.86 15.20
C GLY A 94 -8.30 -19.50 15.21
N LYS A 95 -8.93 -19.54 14.03
CA LYS A 95 -10.26 -20.09 13.68
C LYS A 95 -11.44 -19.37 14.33
N VAL A 96 -12.20 -18.68 13.47
CA VAL A 96 -13.67 -18.72 13.52
C VAL A 96 -14.12 -19.83 12.57
#